data_AF-A0A7C5LJ77-F1
#
_entry.id   AF-A0A7C5LJ77-F1
#
_cell.length_a   1.000
_cell.length_b   1.000
_cell.length_c   1.000
_cell.angle_alpha   90.00
_cell.angle_beta   90.00
_cell.angle_gamma   90.00
#
_symmetry.space_group_name_H-M   'P 1'
#
loop_
_entity.id
_entity.type
_entity.pdbx_description
1 polymer ?
#
loop_
_entity_poly.entity_id
_entity_poly.type
_entity_poly.pdbx_seq_one_letter_code
_entity_poly.pdbx_strand_id
1 'polypeptide(L)' 'RKMVAETGISLKHIYELFPSGPAKGACKVAGLPKPDGCV' A
#
# COMPACT_ATOMS: atom_id res chain seq x y z
N ARG A 1 3.41 -7.44 4.21
CA ARG A 1 3.59 -8.57 3.25
C ARG A 1 2.28 -9.23 2.82
N LYS A 2 1.17 -9.15 3.58
CA LYS A 2 -0.13 -9.72 3.17
C LYS A 2 -0.63 -9.22 1.80
N MET A 3 -0.55 -7.91 1.52
CA MET A 3 -0.99 -7.33 0.25
C MET A 3 -0.35 -7.98 -1.00
N VAL A 4 0.96 -8.25 -0.98
CA VAL A 4 1.69 -8.89 -2.10
C VAL A 4 1.28 -10.35 -2.29
N ALA A 5 1.04 -11.05 -1.18
CA ALA A 5 0.64 -12.45 -1.21
C ALA A 5 -0.81 -12.63 -1.70
N GLU A 6 -1.70 -11.69 -1.40
CA GLU A 6 -3.11 -11.75 -1.79
C GLU A 6 -3.37 -11.24 -3.22
N THR A 7 -2.62 -10.21 -3.67
CA THR A 7 -2.77 -9.68 -5.03
C THR A 7 -1.84 -10.32 -6.04
N GLY A 8 -0.81 -11.06 -5.60
CA GLY A 8 0.21 -11.63 -6.49
C GLY A 8 1.10 -10.58 -7.16
N ILE A 9 0.98 -9.31 -6.76
CA ILE A 9 1.70 -8.19 -7.37
C ILE A 9 3.06 -8.02 -6.69
N SER A 10 4.12 -7.98 -7.50
CA SER A 10 5.49 -7.78 -7.04
C SER A 10 5.66 -6.47 -6.26
N LEU A 11 6.50 -6.47 -5.22
CA LEU A 11 6.80 -5.26 -4.42
C LEU A 11 7.22 -4.07 -5.29
N LYS A 12 8.05 -4.29 -6.31
CA LYS A 12 8.46 -3.24 -7.27
C LYS A 12 7.25 -2.56 -7.91
N HIS A 13 6.31 -3.35 -8.41
CA HIS A 13 5.13 -2.84 -9.10
C HIS A 13 4.20 -2.07 -8.14
N ILE A 14 4.12 -2.48 -6.87
CA ILE A 14 3.38 -1.72 -5.84
C ILE A 14 4.06 -0.38 -5.55
N TYR A 15 5.39 -0.32 -5.51
CA TYR A 15 6.12 0.94 -5.36
C TYR A 15 6.00 1.84 -6.61
N GLU A 16 5.87 1.27 -7.81
CA GLU A 16 5.55 2.02 -9.04
C GLU A 16 4.13 2.60 -9.02
N LEU A 17 3.14 1.82 -8.58
CA LEU A 17 1.75 2.26 -8.46
C LEU A 17 1.54 3.26 -7.32
N PHE A 18 2.26 3.06 -6.22
CA PHE A 18 2.17 3.87 -5.01
C PHE A 18 3.55 4.36 -4.59
N PRO A 19 4.06 5.46 -5.18
CA PRO A 19 5.38 6.00 -4.84
C PRO A 19 5.48 6.47 -3.39
N SER A 20 4.34 6.83 -2.77
CA SER A 20 4.26 7.13 -1.33
C SER A 20 4.31 5.90 -0.41
N GLY A 21 4.47 4.71 -0.97
CA GLY A 21 4.50 3.43 -0.28
C GLY A 21 3.11 2.77 -0.19
N PRO A 22 3.06 1.43 -0.06
CA PRO A 22 1.82 0.67 -0.05
C PRO A 22 0.85 1.10 1.05
N ALA A 23 1.33 1.35 2.27
CA ALA A 23 0.45 1.73 3.38
C ALA A 23 -0.22 3.09 3.15
N LYS A 24 0.52 4.10 2.70
CA LYS A 24 -0.01 5.47 2.55
C LYS A 24 -0.75 5.66 1.23
N GLY A 25 -0.22 5.09 0.15
CA GLY A 25 -0.82 5.15 -1.18
C GLY A 25 -2.05 4.27 -1.31
N ALA A 26 -1.97 3.00 -0.88
CA ALA A 26 -3.09 2.09 -1.00
C ALA A 26 -4.25 2.47 -0.07
N CYS A 27 -3.99 2.88 1.19
CA CYS A 27 -5.07 3.37 2.06
C CYS A 27 -5.74 4.63 1.52
N LYS A 28 -4.99 5.53 0.86
CA LYS A 28 -5.55 6.74 0.24
C LYS A 28 -6.44 6.41 -0.97
N VAL A 29 -6.02 5.47 -1.82
CA VAL A 29 -6.81 5.07 -3.01
C VAL A 29 -8.01 4.23 -2.62
N ALA A 30 -7.88 3.35 -1.63
CA ALA A 30 -8.96 2.50 -1.16
C ALA A 30 -9.92 3.23 -0.18
N GLY A 31 -9.73 4.55 0.05
CA GLY A 31 -10.60 5.36 0.89
C GLY A 31 -10.62 4.94 2.36
N LEU A 32 -9.62 4.17 2.80
CA LEU A 32 -9.51 3.76 4.19
C LEU A 32 -9.17 4.98 5.06
N PRO A 33 -9.73 5.07 6.27
CA PRO A 33 -9.33 6.08 7.24
C PRO A 33 -7.82 6.05 7.42
N LYS A 34 -7.22 7.23 7.67
CA LYS A 34 -5.77 7.35 7.84
C LYS A 34 -5.29 6.25 8.80
N PRO A 35 -4.27 5.45 8.41
CA PRO A 35 -3.63 4.60 9.39
C PRO A 35 -3.08 5.54 10.47
N ASP A 36 -3.63 5.47 11.68
CA ASP A 36 -3.03 6.08 12.86
C ASP A 36 -1.67 5.40 13.05
N GLY A 37 -0.63 6.06 12.54
CA GLY A 37 0.74 5.59 12.57
C GLY A 37 1.49 6.35 13.64
N CYS A 38 1.81 5.70 14.75
CA CYS A 38 3.12 5.95 15.35
C CYS A 38 4.14 5.33 14.40
N VAL A 39 5.12 6.15 14.02
CA VAL A 39 6.25 5.85 13.13
C VAL A 39 6.97 4.55 13.46
#